data_AF-A0A971A1Q2-F1
#
_entry.id   AF-A0A971A1Q2-F1
#
_cell.length_a   1.000
_cell.length_b   1.000
_cell.length_c   1.000
_cell.angle_alpha   90.00
_cell.angle_beta   90.00
_cell.angle_gamma   90.00
#
_symmetry.space_group_name_H-M   'P 1'
#
loop_
_entity.id
_entity.type
_entity.pdbx_description
1 polymer ?
#
loop_
_entity_poly.entity_id
_entity_poly.type
_entity_poly.pdbx_seq_one_letter_code
_entity_poly.pdbx_strand_id
1 'polypeptide(L)'
;MELSWINKVRIGAVIALGVVVIGILAWPLAAPQDPMSPLRSSGIGFVGTLGLLALAFVVGAVSFFVSWPHGREIGILAVPFGLATWAVRCGPMQSLTQSHASAQAREQIVHSLLFEPVYWLLVVAAGFLGVLVAQCIGANRSSKGGVAKLQSCLKPNAVVIGLLALLVATLLSAFFIGAFGQDLPTSAKAMAAQPPRGQIVFAGIGAFAAAGFVVKKFFDLSYAWTTLAGVFVIPFATLAYYRSEMIEKFAETQPGTFFPHAVFAVLPVQLVAFGAIGAVIGYWLAMQYDYWRQHENAE
;
A
#
# COMPACT_ATOMS: atom_id res chain seq x y z
N MET A 1 10.52 19.96 2.50
CA MET A 1 11.70 19.33 1.88
C MET A 1 11.75 19.84 0.45
N GLU A 2 12.71 20.70 0.13
CA GLU A 2 12.90 21.15 -1.25
C GLU A 2 13.41 19.99 -2.11
N LEU A 3 12.86 19.85 -3.32
CA LEU A 3 13.18 18.75 -4.24
C LEU A 3 14.49 19.03 -5.00
N SER A 4 15.56 19.29 -4.23
CA SER A 4 16.90 19.51 -4.76
C SER A 4 17.40 18.29 -5.54
N TRP A 5 18.35 18.49 -6.46
CA TRP A 5 18.94 17.40 -7.22
C TRP A 5 19.50 16.28 -6.32
N ILE A 6 20.12 16.66 -5.20
CA ILE A 6 20.65 15.73 -4.20
C ILE A 6 19.53 14.86 -3.60
N ASN A 7 18.38 15.46 -3.29
CA ASN A 7 17.24 14.73 -2.75
C ASN A 7 16.62 13.77 -3.78
N LYS A 8 16.61 14.13 -5.07
CA LYS A 8 16.19 13.21 -6.15
C LYS A 8 17.11 11.98 -6.22
N VAL A 9 18.42 12.18 -6.15
CA VAL A 9 19.40 11.08 -6.12
C VAL A 9 19.20 10.18 -4.89
N ARG A 10 18.97 10.76 -3.71
CA ARG A 10 18.67 10.01 -2.48
C ARG A 10 17.41 9.16 -2.60
N ILE A 11 16.32 9.72 -3.14
CA ILE A 11 15.08 8.98 -3.40
C ILE A 11 15.38 7.82 -4.35
N GLY A 12 16.09 8.07 -5.45
CA GLY A 12 16.50 7.03 -6.40
C GLY A 12 17.32 5.91 -5.76
N ALA A 13 18.30 6.27 -4.92
CA ALA A 13 19.13 5.29 -4.20
C ALA A 13 18.33 4.43 -3.22
N VAL A 14 17.39 5.02 -2.48
CA VAL A 14 16.49 4.29 -1.57
C VAL A 14 15.55 3.36 -2.32
N ILE A 15 15.00 3.81 -3.45
CA ILE A 15 14.17 2.97 -4.32
C ILE A 15 15.01 1.79 -4.86
N ALA A 16 16.21 2.07 -5.39
CA ALA A 16 17.09 1.04 -5.92
C ALA A 16 17.47 0.01 -4.85
N LEU A 17 17.78 0.45 -3.62
CA LEU A 17 18.06 -0.44 -2.50
C LEU A 17 16.86 -1.38 -2.21
N GLY A 18 15.65 -0.82 -2.15
CA GLY A 18 14.42 -1.59 -1.96
C GLY A 18 14.17 -2.62 -3.05
N VAL A 19 14.30 -2.20 -4.32
CA VAL A 19 14.12 -3.06 -5.50
C VAL A 19 15.16 -4.18 -5.51
N VAL A 20 16.43 -3.89 -5.23
CA VAL A 20 17.49 -4.90 -5.24
C VAL A 20 17.30 -5.88 -4.08
N VAL A 21 17.19 -5.39 -2.85
CA VAL A 21 17.20 -6.29 -1.68
C VAL A 21 15.87 -7.01 -1.51
N ILE A 22 14.75 -6.28 -1.49
CA ILE A 22 13.43 -6.89 -1.32
C ILE A 22 12.93 -7.42 -2.66
N GLY A 23 12.93 -6.58 -3.70
CA GLY A 23 12.37 -6.94 -5.01
C GLY A 23 13.05 -8.12 -5.71
N ILE A 24 14.38 -8.24 -5.62
CA ILE A 24 15.16 -9.27 -6.32
C ILE A 24 15.72 -10.32 -5.36
N LEU A 25 16.54 -9.92 -4.38
CA LEU A 25 17.27 -10.88 -3.52
C LEU A 25 16.35 -11.65 -2.57
N ALA A 26 15.32 -11.01 -2.03
CA ALA A 26 14.36 -11.67 -1.14
C ALA A 26 13.26 -12.45 -1.87
N TRP A 27 13.17 -12.35 -3.21
CA TRP A 27 12.13 -13.04 -4.00
C TRP A 27 12.02 -14.54 -3.70
N PRO A 28 13.12 -15.31 -3.58
CA PRO A 28 13.03 -16.74 -3.27
C PRO A 28 12.34 -17.08 -1.95
N LEU A 29 12.23 -16.14 -1.00
CA LEU A 29 11.52 -16.34 0.27
C LEU A 29 10.00 -16.40 0.11
N ALA A 30 9.48 -15.81 -0.96
CA ALA A 30 8.05 -15.63 -1.19
C ALA A 30 7.59 -16.09 -2.58
N ALA A 31 8.52 -16.46 -3.46
CA ALA A 31 8.22 -16.86 -4.83
C ALA A 31 7.20 -18.01 -4.85
N PRO A 32 6.09 -17.86 -5.59
CA PRO A 32 5.19 -18.98 -5.78
C PRO A 32 5.87 -20.09 -6.58
N GLN A 33 5.39 -21.33 -6.38
CA GLN A 33 5.89 -22.49 -7.13
C GLN A 33 5.65 -22.34 -8.64
N ASP A 34 4.48 -21.82 -9.01
CA ASP A 34 4.17 -21.43 -10.39
C ASP A 34 4.42 -19.92 -10.58
N PRO A 35 5.36 -19.51 -11.46
CA PRO A 35 5.64 -18.11 -11.75
C PRO A 35 4.42 -17.29 -12.23
N MET A 36 3.42 -17.95 -12.81
CA MET A 36 2.20 -17.29 -13.32
C MET A 36 1.11 -17.16 -12.26
N SER A 37 1.29 -17.78 -11.10
CA SER A 37 0.33 -17.69 -10.00
C SER A 37 0.48 -16.37 -9.22
N PRO A 38 -0.60 -15.89 -8.58
CA PRO A 38 -0.56 -14.65 -7.83
C PRO A 38 0.22 -14.86 -6.53
N LEU A 39 0.93 -13.81 -6.09
CA LEU A 39 1.67 -13.86 -4.84
C LEU A 39 0.71 -13.80 -3.66
N ARG A 40 0.74 -14.84 -2.82
CA ARG A 40 -0.12 -14.99 -1.64
C ARG A 40 0.70 -15.18 -0.38
N SER A 41 0.25 -14.58 0.72
CA SER A 41 0.92 -14.75 2.02
C SER A 41 0.84 -16.18 2.55
N SER A 42 -0.23 -16.92 2.21
CA SER A 42 -0.41 -18.33 2.60
C SER A 42 0.64 -19.28 2.02
N GLY A 43 1.32 -18.88 0.93
CA GLY A 43 2.41 -19.64 0.34
C GLY A 43 3.75 -19.44 1.04
N ILE A 44 3.84 -18.49 1.97
CA ILE A 44 5.09 -18.12 2.63
C ILE A 44 5.19 -18.86 3.97
N GLY A 45 6.14 -19.77 4.07
CA GLY A 45 6.42 -20.48 5.31
C GLY A 45 6.89 -19.57 6.44
N PHE A 46 6.90 -20.09 7.67
CA PHE A 46 7.34 -19.35 8.86
C PHE A 46 8.75 -18.76 8.71
N VAL A 47 9.71 -19.55 8.21
CA VAL A 47 11.10 -19.12 7.97
C VAL A 47 11.15 -17.99 6.94
N GLY A 48 10.38 -18.10 5.85
CA GLY A 48 10.28 -17.05 4.83
C GLY A 48 9.70 -15.75 5.39
N THR A 49 8.69 -15.85 6.24
CA THR A 49 8.09 -14.70 6.92
C THR A 49 9.08 -14.01 7.86
N LEU A 50 9.79 -14.76 8.73
CA LEU A 50 10.80 -14.18 9.60
C LEU A 50 11.94 -13.54 8.81
N GLY A 51 12.43 -14.21 7.78
CA GLY A 51 13.47 -13.67 6.89
C GLY A 51 13.03 -12.38 6.21
N LEU A 52 11.80 -12.32 5.71
CA LEU A 52 11.25 -11.13 5.06
C LEU A 52 11.09 -9.96 6.03
N LEU A 53 10.59 -10.20 7.24
CA LEU A 53 10.45 -9.15 8.26
C LEU A 53 11.81 -8.60 8.70
N ALA A 54 12.79 -9.49 8.93
CA ALA A 54 14.14 -9.09 9.28
C ALA A 54 14.82 -8.29 8.15
N LEU A 55 14.70 -8.74 6.89
CA LEU A 55 15.23 -8.03 5.74
C LEU A 55 14.55 -6.67 5.56
N ALA A 56 13.22 -6.60 5.66
CA ALA A 56 12.48 -5.34 5.57
C ALA A 56 12.95 -4.34 6.63
N PHE A 57 13.10 -4.80 7.89
CA PHE A 57 13.63 -3.99 8.98
C PHE A 57 15.05 -3.47 8.68
N VAL A 58 15.97 -4.35 8.26
CA VAL A 58 17.35 -3.95 7.94
C VAL A 58 17.38 -2.98 6.76
N VAL A 59 16.60 -3.23 5.71
CA VAL A 59 16.50 -2.34 4.54
C VAL A 59 15.99 -0.96 4.95
N GLY A 60 14.98 -0.89 5.82
CA GLY A 60 14.50 0.37 6.39
C GLY A 60 15.55 1.09 7.22
N ALA A 61 16.31 0.37 8.04
CA ALA A 61 17.39 0.97 8.84
C ALA A 61 18.52 1.52 7.95
N VAL A 62 18.94 0.77 6.93
CA VAL A 62 19.98 1.20 5.98
C VAL A 62 19.49 2.36 5.12
N SER A 63 18.25 2.34 4.65
CA SER A 63 17.69 3.39 3.80
C SER A 63 17.66 4.75 4.50
N PHE A 64 17.41 4.77 5.81
CA PHE A 64 17.51 5.97 6.64
C PHE A 64 18.88 6.65 6.49
N PHE A 65 19.97 5.89 6.57
CA PHE A 65 21.33 6.43 6.45
C PHE A 65 21.66 6.83 5.02
N VAL A 66 21.22 6.04 4.02
CA VAL A 66 21.40 6.36 2.59
C VAL A 66 20.78 7.71 2.24
N SER A 67 19.64 8.05 2.83
CA SER A 67 18.94 9.30 2.55
C SER A 67 19.14 10.41 3.59
N TRP A 68 20.18 10.31 4.43
CA TRP A 68 20.53 11.35 5.40
C TRP A 68 20.74 12.73 4.73
N PRO A 69 20.21 13.85 5.27
CA PRO A 69 19.53 13.99 6.56
C PRO A 69 18.02 13.72 6.54
N HIS A 70 17.41 13.55 5.37
CA HIS A 70 15.97 13.25 5.22
C HIS A 70 15.68 11.74 5.31
N GLY A 71 16.40 11.07 6.21
CA GLY A 71 16.36 9.62 6.41
C GLY A 71 14.95 9.11 6.70
N ARG A 72 14.23 9.85 7.54
CA ARG A 72 12.90 9.49 8.01
C ARG A 72 11.85 9.58 6.91
N GLU A 73 11.91 10.64 6.10
CA GLU A 73 10.90 10.93 5.09
C GLU A 73 11.11 10.08 3.84
N ILE A 74 12.35 9.85 3.44
CA ILE A 74 12.68 9.14 2.19
C ILE A 74 12.84 7.63 2.45
N GLY A 75 13.52 7.24 3.53
CA GLY A 75 13.92 5.85 3.77
C GLY A 75 12.77 4.86 3.83
N ILE A 76 11.58 5.31 4.24
CA ILE A 76 10.33 4.53 4.27
C ILE A 76 9.90 3.99 2.90
N LEU A 77 10.37 4.57 1.80
CA LEU A 77 10.00 4.14 0.45
C LEU A 77 10.66 2.83 0.02
N ALA A 78 11.78 2.42 0.64
CA ALA A 78 12.53 1.25 0.21
C ALA A 78 11.67 -0.02 0.15
N VAL A 79 11.02 -0.38 1.26
CA VAL A 79 10.25 -1.63 1.35
C VAL A 79 9.02 -1.61 0.42
N PRO A 80 8.19 -0.55 0.38
CA PRO A 80 7.10 -0.45 -0.60
C PRO A 80 7.52 -0.61 -2.06
N PHE A 81 8.63 0.00 -2.49
CA PHE A 81 9.13 -0.15 -3.87
C PHE A 81 9.70 -1.56 -4.14
N GLY A 82 10.30 -2.18 -3.13
CA GLY A 82 10.66 -3.59 -3.17
C GLY A 82 9.44 -4.50 -3.40
N LEU A 83 8.38 -4.32 -2.60
CA LEU A 83 7.12 -5.06 -2.76
C LEU A 83 6.41 -4.71 -4.08
N ALA A 84 6.52 -3.47 -4.56
CA ALA A 84 5.97 -3.08 -5.86
C ALA A 84 6.60 -3.88 -7.01
N THR A 85 7.89 -4.23 -6.90
CA THR A 85 8.57 -5.11 -7.86
C THR A 85 7.93 -6.49 -7.89
N TRP A 86 7.63 -7.07 -6.72
CA TRP A 86 6.92 -8.35 -6.61
C TRP A 86 5.50 -8.25 -7.16
N ALA A 87 4.80 -7.17 -6.82
CA ALA A 87 3.43 -6.88 -7.23
C ALA A 87 3.28 -6.79 -8.77
N VAL A 88 4.29 -6.28 -9.48
CA VAL A 88 4.34 -6.23 -10.95
C VAL A 88 4.75 -7.58 -11.56
N ARG A 89 5.62 -8.33 -10.87
CA ARG A 89 6.15 -9.62 -11.36
C ARG A 89 5.16 -10.77 -11.21
N CYS A 90 4.32 -10.77 -10.18
CA CYS A 90 3.41 -11.87 -9.87
C CYS A 90 2.24 -12.02 -10.86
N GLY A 91 1.59 -13.19 -10.82
CA GLY A 91 0.39 -13.49 -11.60
C GLY A 91 -0.78 -12.54 -11.28
N PRO A 92 -1.71 -12.30 -12.22
CA PRO A 92 -2.89 -11.48 -11.97
C PRO A 92 -3.90 -12.21 -11.09
N MET A 93 -4.81 -11.47 -10.46
CA MET A 93 -5.92 -12.04 -9.68
C MET A 93 -6.80 -12.99 -10.51
N GLN A 94 -6.95 -12.71 -11.80
CA GLN A 94 -7.58 -13.58 -12.79
C GLN A 94 -7.08 -15.04 -12.75
N SER A 95 -5.78 -15.28 -12.54
CA SER A 95 -5.23 -16.64 -12.48
C SER A 95 -5.76 -17.42 -11.27
N LEU A 96 -6.03 -16.74 -10.16
CA LEU A 96 -6.58 -17.33 -8.95
C LEU A 96 -8.06 -17.70 -9.12
N THR A 97 -8.84 -16.81 -9.73
CA THR A 97 -10.27 -17.03 -9.99
C THR A 97 -10.52 -18.05 -11.09
N GLN A 98 -9.62 -18.18 -12.06
CA GLN A 98 -9.68 -19.23 -13.10
C GLN A 98 -9.34 -20.61 -12.55
N SER A 99 -8.35 -20.73 -11.65
CA SER A 99 -8.02 -22.00 -11.00
C SER A 99 -9.10 -22.48 -10.01
N HIS A 100 -9.99 -21.58 -9.58
CA HIS A 100 -11.06 -21.84 -8.62
C HIS A 100 -12.41 -21.46 -9.22
N ALA A 101 -12.85 -22.21 -10.24
CA ALA A 101 -13.97 -21.83 -11.07
C ALA A 101 -15.33 -21.83 -10.34
N SER A 102 -15.52 -22.67 -9.31
CA SER A 102 -16.79 -22.79 -8.59
C SER A 102 -17.07 -21.59 -7.69
N ALA A 103 -18.35 -21.27 -7.48
CA ALA A 103 -18.79 -20.16 -6.62
C ALA A 103 -18.20 -20.27 -5.21
N GLN A 104 -18.30 -21.46 -4.59
CA GLN A 104 -17.77 -21.74 -3.26
C GLN A 104 -16.25 -21.52 -3.17
N ALA A 105 -15.50 -21.93 -4.20
CA ALA A 105 -14.06 -21.76 -4.20
C ALA A 105 -13.66 -20.28 -4.35
N ARG A 106 -14.39 -19.49 -5.16
CA ARG A 106 -14.19 -18.03 -5.27
C ARG A 106 -14.51 -17.31 -3.96
N GLU A 107 -15.55 -17.73 -3.26
CA GLU A 107 -15.90 -17.18 -1.94
C GLU A 107 -14.79 -17.43 -0.91
N GLN A 108 -14.28 -18.65 -0.84
CA GLN A 108 -13.16 -19.01 0.03
C GLN A 108 -11.90 -18.20 -0.29
N ILE A 109 -11.62 -17.96 -1.58
CA ILE A 109 -10.53 -17.07 -1.99
C ILE A 109 -10.74 -15.67 -1.42
N VAL A 110 -11.89 -15.04 -1.67
CA VAL A 110 -12.13 -13.68 -1.21
C VAL A 110 -12.02 -13.57 0.31
N HIS A 111 -12.55 -14.54 1.05
CA HIS A 111 -12.41 -14.58 2.50
C HIS A 111 -10.94 -14.70 2.93
N SER A 112 -10.13 -15.51 2.25
CA SER A 112 -8.71 -15.62 2.53
C SER A 112 -7.93 -14.33 2.22
N LEU A 113 -8.34 -13.60 1.18
CA LEU A 113 -7.73 -12.33 0.78
C LEU A 113 -8.01 -11.18 1.75
N LEU A 114 -9.00 -11.28 2.64
CA LEU A 114 -9.29 -10.25 3.64
C LEU A 114 -8.12 -10.01 4.61
N PHE A 115 -7.36 -11.07 4.92
CA PHE A 115 -6.26 -10.99 5.87
C PHE A 115 -4.90 -10.76 5.22
N GLU A 116 -4.77 -10.99 3.91
CA GLU A 116 -3.51 -10.81 3.20
C GLU A 116 -2.98 -9.36 3.25
N PRO A 117 -3.80 -8.30 3.12
CA PRO A 117 -3.32 -6.93 3.28
C PRO A 117 -2.65 -6.67 4.62
N VAL A 118 -3.12 -7.31 5.70
CA VAL A 118 -2.51 -7.19 7.02
C VAL A 118 -1.09 -7.73 7.00
N TYR A 119 -0.89 -8.91 6.41
CA TYR A 119 0.43 -9.51 6.27
C TYR A 119 1.40 -8.60 5.50
N TRP A 120 0.98 -8.11 4.34
CA TRP A 120 1.83 -7.23 3.52
C TRP A 120 2.10 -5.90 4.23
N LEU A 121 1.13 -5.37 4.98
CA LEU A 121 1.32 -4.18 5.79
C LEU A 121 2.32 -4.42 6.93
N LEU A 122 2.35 -5.60 7.55
CA LEU A 122 3.35 -5.95 8.56
C LEU A 122 4.77 -5.87 7.99
N VAL A 123 4.98 -6.30 6.75
CA VAL A 123 6.28 -6.18 6.06
C VAL A 123 6.66 -4.72 5.86
N VAL A 124 5.73 -3.87 5.39
CA VAL A 124 5.95 -2.42 5.26
C VAL A 124 6.24 -1.78 6.62
N ALA A 125 5.48 -2.16 7.66
CA ALA A 125 5.62 -1.66 9.01
C ALA A 125 6.99 -2.04 9.62
N ALA A 126 7.49 -3.25 9.36
CA ALA A 126 8.84 -3.66 9.76
C ALA A 126 9.91 -2.74 9.12
N GLY A 127 9.76 -2.40 7.84
CA GLY A 127 10.60 -1.40 7.18
C GLY A 127 10.54 -0.02 7.83
N PHE A 128 9.34 0.46 8.14
CA PHE A 128 9.17 1.75 8.82
C PHE A 128 9.79 1.74 10.22
N LEU A 129 9.65 0.63 10.95
CA LEU A 129 10.27 0.45 12.26
C LEU A 129 11.80 0.49 12.16
N GLY A 130 12.40 -0.12 11.13
CA GLY A 130 13.83 -0.03 10.85
C GLY A 130 14.31 1.42 10.69
N VAL A 131 13.58 2.22 9.91
CA VAL A 131 13.86 3.66 9.74
C VAL A 131 13.80 4.40 11.08
N LEU A 132 12.79 4.14 11.90
CA LEU A 132 12.63 4.79 13.21
C LEU A 132 13.74 4.39 14.19
N VAL A 133 14.15 3.12 14.23
CA VAL A 133 15.26 2.67 15.08
C VAL A 133 16.57 3.30 14.62
N ALA A 134 16.85 3.32 13.32
CA ALA A 134 18.03 3.99 12.77
C ALA A 134 18.04 5.48 13.09
N GLN A 135 16.88 6.14 13.05
CA GLN A 135 16.74 7.53 13.48
C GLN A 135 17.10 7.72 14.95
N CYS A 136 16.61 6.85 15.84
CA CYS A 136 16.95 6.89 17.27
C CYS A 136 18.45 6.71 17.52
N ILE A 137 19.13 5.90 16.70
CA ILE A 137 20.57 5.68 16.78
C ILE A 137 21.36 6.88 16.24
N GLY A 138 20.96 7.42 15.08
CA GLY A 138 21.67 8.53 14.41
C GLY A 138 21.44 9.89 15.06
N ALA A 139 20.27 10.12 15.67
CA ALA A 139 19.97 11.32 16.43
C ALA A 139 20.62 11.24 17.81
N ASN A 140 21.91 11.55 17.90
CA ASN A 140 22.66 11.67 19.16
C ASN A 140 21.85 12.44 20.24
N ARG A 141 21.21 11.70 21.16
CA ARG A 141 20.70 12.06 22.50
C ARG A 141 19.91 13.37 22.75
N SER A 142 19.59 14.22 21.77
CA SER A 142 18.95 15.54 22.04
C SER A 142 17.43 15.59 21.83
N SER A 143 16.83 14.57 21.21
CA SER A 143 15.38 14.56 20.92
C SER A 143 14.56 13.93 22.06
N LYS A 144 14.41 14.64 23.19
CA LYS A 144 13.39 14.32 24.23
C LYS A 144 11.94 14.44 23.72
N GLY A 145 11.71 14.91 22.49
CA GLY A 145 10.37 15.17 21.94
C GLY A 145 9.57 13.94 21.47
N GLY A 146 10.19 12.77 21.29
CA GLY A 146 9.52 11.60 20.70
C GLY A 146 8.46 10.96 21.62
N VAL A 147 8.77 10.78 22.90
CA VAL A 147 7.88 10.11 23.87
C VAL A 147 6.69 11.00 24.25
N ALA A 148 6.91 12.31 24.38
CA ALA A 148 5.84 13.27 24.64
C ALA A 148 4.81 13.32 23.49
N LYS A 149 5.26 13.13 22.24
CA LYS A 149 4.38 13.08 21.07
C LYS A 149 3.50 11.83 21.06
N LEU A 150 4.02 10.68 21.50
CA LEU A 150 3.25 9.44 21.66
C LEU A 150 2.15 9.55 22.72
N GLN A 151 2.45 10.18 23.87
CA GLN A 151 1.42 10.47 24.88
C GLN A 151 0.33 11.42 24.36
N SER A 152 0.68 12.38 23.49
CA SER A 152 -0.32 13.28 22.89
C SER A 152 -1.28 12.58 21.93
N CYS A 153 -0.85 11.48 21.29
CA CYS A 153 -1.70 10.65 20.43
C CYS A 153 -2.77 9.86 21.20
N LEU A 154 -2.58 9.64 22.50
CA LEU A 154 -3.54 8.92 23.34
C LEU A 154 -4.65 9.83 23.91
N LYS A 155 -4.66 11.12 23.56
CA LYS A 155 -5.80 11.98 23.87
C LYS A 155 -7.04 11.46 23.13
N PRO A 156 -8.21 11.35 23.78
CA PRO A 156 -9.43 10.85 23.14
C PRO A 156 -9.75 11.52 21.80
N ASN A 157 -9.54 12.84 21.70
CA ASN A 157 -9.75 13.59 20.46
C ASN A 157 -8.79 13.17 19.33
N ALA A 158 -7.54 12.83 19.65
CA ALA A 158 -6.57 12.37 18.66
C ALA A 158 -6.94 10.98 18.11
N VAL A 159 -7.48 10.10 18.96
CA VAL A 159 -8.00 8.79 18.53
C VAL A 159 -9.18 8.95 17.59
N VAL A 160 -10.16 9.81 17.92
CA VAL A 160 -11.33 10.06 17.06
C VAL A 160 -10.89 10.66 15.71
N ILE A 161 -9.99 11.63 15.70
CA ILE A 161 -9.42 12.23 14.48
C ILE A 161 -8.70 11.17 13.64
N GLY A 162 -7.90 10.29 14.27
CA GLY A 162 -7.22 9.19 13.59
C GLY A 162 -8.18 8.19 12.96
N LEU A 163 -9.22 7.76 13.69
CA LEU A 163 -10.25 6.86 13.18
C LEU A 163 -11.05 7.47 12.03
N LEU A 164 -11.40 8.76 12.13
CA LEU A 164 -12.09 9.48 11.07
C LEU A 164 -11.23 9.60 9.82
N ALA A 165 -9.94 9.94 9.98
CA ALA A 165 -9.00 10.00 8.87
C ALA A 165 -8.80 8.64 8.19
N LEU A 166 -8.75 7.56 8.98
CA LEU A 166 -8.66 6.18 8.46
C LEU A 166 -9.90 5.80 7.65
N LEU A 167 -11.10 6.14 8.15
CA LEU A 167 -12.35 5.93 7.43
C LEU A 167 -12.36 6.70 6.11
N VAL A 168 -12.05 8.00 6.14
CA VAL A 168 -11.99 8.85 4.94
C VAL A 168 -10.96 8.32 3.93
N ALA A 169 -9.77 7.94 4.40
CA ALA A 169 -8.73 7.37 3.54
C ALA A 169 -9.19 6.07 2.87
N THR A 170 -9.87 5.20 3.61
CA THR A 170 -10.41 3.93 3.10
C THR A 170 -11.46 4.17 2.02
N LEU A 171 -12.42 5.06 2.29
CA LEU A 171 -13.50 5.40 1.36
C LEU A 171 -12.96 6.02 0.07
N LEU A 172 -12.07 7.01 0.20
CA LEU A 172 -11.45 7.66 -0.97
C LEU A 172 -10.61 6.66 -1.77
N SER A 173 -9.80 5.84 -1.11
CA SER A 173 -8.96 4.86 -1.80
C SER A 173 -9.81 3.83 -2.54
N ALA A 174 -10.85 3.29 -1.90
CA ALA A 174 -11.77 2.34 -2.55
C ALA A 174 -12.50 2.97 -3.74
N PHE A 175 -12.98 4.21 -3.60
CA PHE A 175 -13.64 4.95 -4.67
C PHE A 175 -12.69 5.18 -5.86
N PHE A 176 -11.49 5.73 -5.63
CA PHE A 176 -10.55 6.03 -6.69
C PHE A 176 -9.95 4.77 -7.32
N ILE A 177 -9.75 3.67 -6.58
CA ILE A 177 -9.39 2.39 -7.20
C ILE A 177 -10.50 1.90 -8.11
N GLY A 178 -11.77 2.05 -7.69
CA GLY A 178 -12.93 1.77 -8.54
C GLY A 178 -12.90 2.60 -9.82
N ALA A 179 -12.72 3.91 -9.71
CA ALA A 179 -12.72 4.82 -10.84
C ALA A 179 -11.51 4.62 -11.78
N PHE A 180 -10.30 4.50 -11.24
CA PHE A 180 -9.06 4.38 -12.02
C PHE A 180 -8.81 2.96 -12.53
N GLY A 181 -9.35 1.94 -11.85
CA GLY A 181 -9.23 0.54 -12.22
C GLY A 181 -10.34 0.03 -13.13
N GLN A 182 -11.36 0.85 -13.44
CA GLN A 182 -12.39 0.49 -14.40
C GLN A 182 -11.78 0.40 -15.82
N ASP A 183 -11.88 -0.77 -16.43
CA ASP A 183 -11.60 -0.92 -17.86
C ASP A 183 -12.67 -0.18 -18.69
N LEU A 184 -12.42 0.03 -19.98
CA LEU A 184 -13.36 0.67 -20.91
C LEU A 184 -14.76 0.06 -20.74
N PRO A 185 -15.84 0.87 -20.80
CA PRO A 185 -17.19 0.39 -20.57
C PRO A 185 -17.49 -0.78 -21.50
N THR A 186 -17.47 -2.00 -20.95
CA THR A 186 -17.93 -3.18 -21.66
C THR A 186 -19.45 -3.04 -21.82
N SER A 187 -20.00 -3.65 -22.88
CA SER A 187 -21.43 -3.53 -23.20
C SER A 187 -22.36 -3.96 -22.05
N ALA A 188 -21.84 -4.63 -21.03
CA ALA A 188 -22.50 -4.92 -19.77
C ALA A 188 -22.09 -3.91 -18.68
N LYS A 189 -22.95 -2.92 -18.42
CA LYS A 189 -22.79 -1.77 -17.51
C LYS A 189 -22.36 -2.04 -16.06
N ALA A 190 -22.10 -3.28 -15.64
CA ALA A 190 -21.95 -3.64 -14.23
C ALA A 190 -20.70 -4.46 -13.89
N MET A 191 -19.82 -4.77 -14.84
CA MET A 191 -18.71 -5.72 -14.59
C MET A 191 -17.35 -5.10 -14.87
N ALA A 192 -16.40 -5.33 -13.97
CA ALA A 192 -15.01 -4.97 -14.17
C ALA A 192 -14.25 -6.18 -14.73
N ALA A 193 -13.66 -6.07 -15.92
CA ALA A 193 -12.67 -7.04 -16.38
C ALA A 193 -11.35 -6.86 -15.59
N GLN A 194 -10.49 -7.88 -15.60
CA GLN A 194 -9.13 -7.79 -15.03
C GLN A 194 -8.39 -6.60 -15.67
N PRO A 195 -8.08 -5.53 -14.91
CA PRO A 195 -7.43 -4.38 -15.49
C PRO A 195 -5.98 -4.72 -15.87
N PRO A 196 -5.42 -4.10 -16.93
CA PRO A 196 -4.01 -4.21 -17.25
C PRO A 196 -3.12 -3.82 -16.06
N ARG A 197 -1.95 -4.45 -15.92
CA ARG A 197 -1.04 -4.22 -14.79
C ARG A 197 -0.68 -2.74 -14.59
N GLY A 198 -0.43 -2.01 -15.69
CA GLY A 198 -0.13 -0.58 -15.62
C GLY A 198 -1.28 0.25 -15.03
N GLN A 199 -2.53 -0.12 -15.34
CA GLN A 199 -3.71 0.53 -14.78
C GLN A 199 -3.87 0.22 -13.29
N ILE A 200 -3.57 -1.00 -12.85
CA ILE A 200 -3.56 -1.36 -11.41
C ILE A 200 -2.52 -0.53 -10.65
N VAL A 201 -1.31 -0.40 -11.20
CA VAL A 201 -0.24 0.42 -10.62
C VAL A 201 -0.70 1.87 -10.48
N PHE A 202 -1.24 2.45 -11.55
CA PHE A 202 -1.74 3.82 -11.54
C PHE A 202 -2.91 4.00 -10.56
N ALA A 203 -3.88 3.08 -10.57
CA ALA A 203 -5.03 3.12 -9.69
C ALA A 203 -4.61 3.06 -8.21
N GLY A 204 -3.72 2.13 -7.85
CA GLY A 204 -3.21 1.99 -6.49
C GLY A 204 -2.46 3.23 -6.01
N ILE A 205 -1.49 3.73 -6.80
CA ILE A 205 -0.70 4.90 -6.42
C ILE A 205 -1.59 6.15 -6.39
N GLY A 206 -2.37 6.39 -7.44
CA GLY A 206 -3.20 7.58 -7.59
C GLY A 206 -4.28 7.68 -6.51
N ALA A 207 -4.97 6.57 -6.21
CA ALA A 207 -6.01 6.54 -5.18
C ALA A 207 -5.46 6.88 -3.79
N PHE A 208 -4.33 6.27 -3.41
CA PHE A 208 -3.71 6.54 -2.12
C PHE A 208 -2.98 7.88 -2.06
N ALA A 209 -2.53 8.43 -3.20
CA ALA A 209 -2.00 9.78 -3.25
C ALA A 209 -3.11 10.82 -3.02
N ALA A 210 -4.28 10.65 -3.63
CA ALA A 210 -5.44 11.51 -3.36
C ALA A 210 -5.87 11.41 -1.89
N ALA A 211 -6.00 10.19 -1.35
CA ALA A 211 -6.34 9.98 0.05
C ALA A 211 -5.29 10.55 1.02
N GLY A 212 -4.00 10.35 0.73
CA GLY A 212 -2.89 10.86 1.53
C GLY A 212 -2.83 12.39 1.55
N PHE A 213 -3.11 13.02 0.41
CA PHE A 213 -3.24 14.46 0.30
C PHE A 213 -4.36 14.99 1.20
N VAL A 214 -5.56 14.40 1.11
CA VAL A 214 -6.72 14.79 1.93
C VAL A 214 -6.44 14.56 3.42
N VAL A 215 -5.91 13.40 3.81
CA VAL A 215 -5.59 13.10 5.21
C VAL A 215 -4.61 14.11 5.79
N LYS A 216 -3.53 14.42 5.06
CA LYS A 216 -2.59 15.45 5.49
C LYS A 216 -3.24 16.82 5.55
N LYS A 217 -4.00 17.21 4.52
CA LYS A 217 -4.55 18.56 4.41
C LYS A 217 -5.62 18.89 5.46
N PHE A 218 -6.48 17.93 5.78
CA PHE A 218 -7.65 18.16 6.64
C PHE A 218 -7.47 17.64 8.07
N PHE A 219 -6.59 16.67 8.29
CA PHE A 219 -6.38 16.06 9.62
C PHE A 219 -4.98 16.29 10.19
N ASP A 220 -4.05 16.86 9.41
CA ASP A 220 -2.64 17.06 9.75
C ASP A 220 -1.92 15.77 10.23
N LEU A 221 -2.35 14.62 9.72
CA LEU A 221 -1.78 13.32 10.07
C LEU A 221 -0.68 12.89 9.10
N SER A 222 0.18 11.98 9.55
CA SER A 222 1.23 11.38 8.72
C SER A 222 0.67 10.37 7.72
N TYR A 223 1.41 10.13 6.63
CA TYR A 223 1.15 9.10 5.61
C TYR A 223 0.82 7.70 6.20
N ALA A 224 1.31 7.37 7.40
CA ALA A 224 1.06 6.08 8.06
C ALA A 224 -0.43 5.71 8.17
N TRP A 225 -1.31 6.70 8.44
CA TRP A 225 -2.76 6.46 8.53
C TRP A 225 -3.36 6.10 7.18
N THR A 226 -2.92 6.77 6.12
CA THR A 226 -3.32 6.45 4.75
C THR A 226 -2.75 5.11 4.31
N THR A 227 -1.51 4.77 4.67
CA THR A 227 -0.95 3.43 4.41
C THR A 227 -1.76 2.33 5.12
N LEU A 228 -2.15 2.56 6.38
CA LEU A 228 -2.97 1.64 7.17
C LEU A 228 -4.35 1.41 6.53
N ALA A 229 -4.91 2.41 5.84
CA ALA A 229 -6.17 2.27 5.12
C ALA A 229 -6.16 1.12 4.07
N GLY A 230 -4.99 0.74 3.56
CA GLY A 230 -4.82 -0.40 2.65
C GLY A 230 -5.37 -1.72 3.18
N VAL A 231 -5.38 -1.91 4.51
CA VAL A 231 -5.96 -3.11 5.15
C VAL A 231 -7.49 -3.11 5.07
N PHE A 232 -8.12 -1.93 5.04
CA PHE A 232 -9.57 -1.79 5.13
C PHE A 232 -10.26 -1.70 3.77
N VAL A 233 -9.52 -1.45 2.68
CA VAL A 233 -10.11 -1.30 1.34
C VAL A 233 -10.83 -2.58 0.88
N ILE A 234 -10.22 -3.76 1.03
CA ILE A 234 -10.86 -5.03 0.63
C ILE A 234 -12.05 -5.38 1.54
N PRO A 235 -11.95 -5.34 2.88
CA PRO A 235 -13.10 -5.52 3.76
C PRO A 235 -14.24 -4.55 3.46
N PHE A 236 -13.95 -3.27 3.23
CA PHE A 236 -14.95 -2.28 2.86
C PHE A 236 -15.62 -2.61 1.51
N ALA A 237 -14.83 -2.92 0.48
CA ALA A 237 -15.36 -3.30 -0.82
C ALA A 237 -16.20 -4.59 -0.73
N THR A 238 -15.83 -5.52 0.15
CA THR A 238 -16.59 -6.73 0.45
C THR A 238 -17.96 -6.36 1.02
N LEU A 239 -18.01 -5.52 2.04
CA LEU A 239 -19.28 -5.06 2.63
C LEU A 239 -20.15 -4.28 1.63
N ALA A 240 -19.53 -3.47 0.76
CA ALA A 240 -20.24 -2.60 -0.17
C ALA A 240 -20.76 -3.33 -1.42
N TYR A 241 -19.98 -4.25 -1.98
CA TYR A 241 -20.20 -4.83 -3.32
C TYR A 241 -20.31 -6.35 -3.33
N TYR A 242 -19.93 -7.05 -2.26
CA TYR A 242 -19.80 -8.50 -2.24
C TYR A 242 -20.97 -9.13 -1.45
N ARG A 243 -22.13 -9.23 -2.09
CA ARG A 243 -23.29 -10.00 -1.58
C ARG A 243 -23.18 -11.45 -2.06
N SER A 244 -23.44 -12.43 -1.18
CA SER A 244 -23.39 -13.88 -1.49
C SER A 244 -24.09 -14.25 -2.80
N GLU A 245 -25.34 -13.80 -2.96
CA GLU A 245 -26.16 -14.02 -4.16
C GLU A 245 -25.53 -13.44 -5.44
N MET A 246 -24.82 -12.30 -5.32
CA MET A 246 -24.16 -11.67 -6.45
C MET A 246 -22.98 -12.52 -6.92
N ILE A 247 -22.23 -13.15 -6.01
CA ILE A 247 -21.05 -13.96 -6.32
C ILE A 247 -21.45 -15.27 -6.97
N GLU A 248 -22.48 -15.92 -6.45
CA GLU A 248 -23.02 -17.14 -7.03
C GLU A 248 -23.43 -16.89 -8.48
N LYS A 249 -24.27 -15.86 -8.69
CA LYS A 249 -24.67 -15.43 -10.03
C LYS A 249 -23.47 -15.07 -10.91
N PHE A 250 -22.46 -14.42 -10.37
CA PHE A 250 -21.26 -14.02 -11.12
C PHE A 250 -20.38 -15.22 -11.47
N ALA A 251 -20.23 -16.17 -10.56
CA ALA A 251 -19.46 -17.39 -10.77
C ALA A 251 -20.11 -18.29 -11.83
N GLU A 252 -21.44 -18.35 -11.85
CA GLU A 252 -22.21 -19.13 -12.81
C GLU A 252 -22.30 -18.48 -14.19
N THR A 253 -22.41 -17.16 -14.25
CA THR A 253 -22.70 -16.45 -15.51
C THR A 253 -21.48 -15.78 -16.15
N GLN A 254 -20.39 -15.59 -15.40
CA GLN A 254 -19.24 -14.83 -15.89
C GLN A 254 -17.92 -15.63 -15.86
N PRO A 255 -17.08 -15.47 -16.89
CA PRO A 255 -15.72 -15.98 -16.87
C PRO A 255 -14.94 -15.47 -15.65
N GLY A 256 -13.95 -16.25 -15.19
CA GLY A 256 -13.08 -15.87 -14.07
C GLY A 256 -12.22 -14.62 -14.32
N THR A 257 -12.34 -13.97 -15.49
CA THR A 257 -11.66 -12.73 -15.85
C THR A 257 -12.43 -11.48 -15.42
N PHE A 258 -13.67 -11.63 -15.00
CA PHE A 258 -14.50 -10.52 -14.55
C PHE A 258 -14.58 -10.52 -13.01
N PHE A 259 -14.88 -9.34 -12.47
CA PHE A 259 -15.03 -9.09 -11.05
C PHE A 259 -16.26 -8.22 -10.79
N PRO A 260 -16.94 -8.39 -9.64
CA PRO A 260 -18.04 -7.51 -9.23
C PRO A 260 -17.64 -6.04 -9.10
N HIS A 261 -16.36 -5.78 -8.80
CA HIS A 261 -15.79 -4.44 -8.68
C HIS A 261 -14.28 -4.48 -8.95
N ALA A 262 -13.72 -3.41 -9.52
CA ALA A 262 -12.30 -3.35 -9.89
C ALA A 262 -11.34 -3.55 -8.71
N VAL A 263 -11.76 -3.18 -7.49
CA VAL A 263 -10.98 -3.43 -6.25
C VAL A 263 -10.65 -4.91 -6.07
N PHE A 264 -11.56 -5.82 -6.43
CA PHE A 264 -11.31 -7.26 -6.31
C PHE A 264 -10.35 -7.81 -7.37
N ALA A 265 -10.04 -7.04 -8.41
CA ALA A 265 -9.05 -7.40 -9.42
C ALA A 265 -7.62 -7.01 -9.02
N VAL A 266 -7.46 -6.25 -7.92
CA VAL A 266 -6.18 -5.81 -7.37
C VAL A 266 -5.74 -6.78 -6.28
N LEU A 267 -4.53 -7.33 -6.39
CA LEU A 267 -4.00 -8.22 -5.37
C LEU A 267 -3.70 -7.47 -4.07
N PRO A 268 -3.80 -8.13 -2.90
CA PRO A 268 -3.42 -7.56 -1.62
C PRO A 268 -2.02 -6.95 -1.58
N VAL A 269 -1.02 -7.63 -2.16
CA VAL A 269 0.36 -7.11 -2.23
C VAL A 269 0.46 -5.86 -3.11
N GLN A 270 -0.28 -5.82 -4.23
CA GLN A 270 -0.35 -4.66 -5.12
C GLN A 270 -0.98 -3.47 -4.39
N LEU A 271 -2.12 -3.71 -3.73
CA LEU A 271 -2.85 -2.71 -2.96
C LEU A 271 -1.97 -2.07 -1.88
N VAL A 272 -1.29 -2.88 -1.06
CA VAL A 272 -0.46 -2.38 0.04
C VAL A 272 0.81 -1.71 -0.48
N ALA A 273 1.51 -2.30 -1.46
CA ALA A 273 2.74 -1.74 -1.99
C ALA A 273 2.50 -0.39 -2.69
N PHE A 274 1.57 -0.36 -3.65
CA PHE A 274 1.22 0.86 -4.37
C PHE A 274 0.52 1.87 -3.45
N GLY A 275 -0.31 1.40 -2.51
CA GLY A 275 -0.98 2.25 -1.55
C GLY A 275 -0.01 2.95 -0.59
N ALA A 276 1.02 2.24 -0.12
CA ALA A 276 2.07 2.84 0.71
C ALA A 276 2.87 3.91 -0.06
N ILE A 277 3.23 3.64 -1.32
CA ILE A 277 3.91 4.61 -2.20
C ILE A 277 3.03 5.83 -2.43
N GLY A 278 1.77 5.61 -2.83
CA GLY A 278 0.78 6.65 -3.06
C GLY A 278 0.56 7.52 -1.82
N ALA A 279 0.41 6.92 -0.64
CA ALA A 279 0.23 7.63 0.63
C ALA A 279 1.38 8.62 0.92
N VAL A 280 2.63 8.21 0.68
CA VAL A 280 3.81 9.08 0.87
C VAL A 280 3.81 10.22 -0.15
N ILE A 281 3.53 9.92 -1.42
CA ILE A 281 3.43 10.94 -2.48
C ILE A 281 2.34 11.96 -2.15
N GLY A 282 1.14 11.51 -1.77
CA GLY A 282 0.03 12.37 -1.39
C GLY A 282 0.36 13.27 -0.20
N TYR A 283 1.02 12.72 0.81
CA TYR A 283 1.50 13.47 1.96
C TYR A 283 2.53 14.55 1.56
N TRP A 284 3.47 14.23 0.67
CA TRP A 284 4.45 15.20 0.16
C TRP A 284 3.79 16.30 -0.68
N LEU A 285 2.85 15.96 -1.55
CA LEU A 285 2.10 16.92 -2.36
C LEU A 285 1.31 17.90 -1.48
N ALA A 286 0.69 17.43 -0.38
CA ALA A 286 -0.01 18.31 0.55
C ALA A 286 0.94 19.28 1.25
N MET A 287 2.12 18.83 1.69
CA MET A 287 3.13 19.72 2.27
C MET A 287 3.63 20.76 1.26
N GLN A 288 3.83 20.37 0.00
CA GLN A 288 4.26 21.29 -1.05
C GLN A 288 3.18 22.31 -1.38
N TYR A 289 1.92 21.90 -1.41
CA TYR A 289 0.77 22.78 -1.60
C TYR A 289 0.69 23.84 -0.48
N ASP A 290 0.88 23.43 0.77
CA ASP A 290 0.87 24.35 1.91
C ASP A 290 2.03 25.35 1.84
N TYR A 291 3.23 24.89 1.46
CA TYR A 291 4.38 25.74 1.26
C TYR A 291 4.13 26.78 0.17
N TRP A 292 3.63 26.36 -1.00
CA TRP A 292 3.33 27.25 -2.12
C TRP A 292 2.30 28.31 -1.74
N ARG A 293 1.20 27.91 -1.10
CA ARG A 293 0.14 28.83 -0.66
C ARG A 293 0.62 29.86 0.36
N GLN A 294 1.60 29.53 1.20
CA GLN A 294 2.17 30.48 2.16
C GLN A 294 3.02 31.57 1.49
N HIS A 295 3.70 31.25 0.38
CA HIS A 295 4.58 32.20 -0.32
C HIS A 295 3.82 33.03 -1.35
N GLU A 296 2.71 32.53 -1.92
CA GLU A 296 1.85 33.30 -2.82
C GLU A 296 1.13 34.47 -2.11
N ASN A 297 0.77 34.31 -0.83
CA ASN A 297 0.12 35.38 -0.05
C ASN A 297 1.11 36.42 0.52
N ALA A 298 2.41 36.25 0.26
CA ALA A 298 3.46 37.16 0.75
C ALA A 298 3.92 38.17 -0.32
N GLU A 299 3.45 38.01 -1.57
CA GLU A 299 3.61 38.96 -2.68
C GLU A 299 2.37 39.84 -2.83
#